data_AF-A0A6N8DKU1-F1
#
_entry.id   AF-A0A6N8DKU1-F1
#
_cell.length_a   1.000
_cell.length_b   1.000
_cell.length_c   1.000
_cell.angle_alpha   90.00
_cell.angle_beta   90.00
_cell.angle_gamma   90.00
#
_symmetry.space_group_name_H-M   'P 1'
#
loop_
_entity.id
_entity.type
_entity.pdbx_description
1 polymer ?
#
loop_
_entity_poly.entity_id
_entity_poly.type
_entity_poly.pdbx_seq_one_letter_code
_entity_poly.pdbx_strand_id
1 'polypeptide(L)'
;MGFTSKLFANPDFGWSNKVRLPEHRQIELYTKPRILTFDEPPLPEEAPLERIAALARAAVVFEATLAGLYPTELPLTSWARAKDLPKTTMVEKVALQLHRVTRILRLIAFHPHGQVEMRNGVICMGGVIGKEVYYFDITAAGLDLIETMVAYWFSARDSVYPESYVGWVFSEMFFDLGGDIRRYSDEGRTLYQFQRKGPFNRHFRFDCDNPKTTFEGDFVQIDIPAPYRDSARYAIDFFAVLHDVLHIIPVEALKDGKIAVADLPKWEARAKKDPMSLPAAFRKKFGRLKPSINQPMT
;
A
#
# COMPACT_ATOMS: atom_id res chain seq x y z
N MET A 1 -17.53 -16.75 -26.56
CA MET A 1 -18.01 -16.61 -25.16
C MET A 1 -17.38 -15.36 -24.56
N GLY A 2 -18.19 -14.44 -24.04
CA GLY A 2 -17.71 -13.18 -23.48
C GLY A 2 -16.93 -13.38 -22.17
N PHE A 3 -16.03 -12.47 -21.84
CA PHE A 3 -15.19 -12.53 -20.64
C PHE A 3 -16.00 -12.77 -19.35
N THR A 4 -17.15 -12.13 -19.24
CA THR A 4 -18.14 -12.30 -18.16
C THR A 4 -18.57 -13.77 -17.98
N SER A 5 -18.80 -14.52 -19.07
CA SER A 5 -19.24 -15.92 -18.99
C SER A 5 -18.17 -16.88 -18.45
N LYS A 6 -16.88 -16.53 -18.55
CA LYS A 6 -15.78 -17.34 -18.02
C LYS A 6 -15.59 -17.15 -16.51
N LEU A 7 -15.98 -15.99 -15.95
CA LEU A 7 -15.84 -15.68 -14.53
C LEU A 7 -16.94 -16.30 -13.66
N PHE A 8 -18.17 -16.42 -14.18
CA PHE A 8 -19.32 -16.95 -13.45
C PHE A 8 -19.43 -18.49 -13.49
N ALA A 9 -18.66 -19.16 -14.35
CA ALA A 9 -18.72 -20.60 -14.52
C ALA A 9 -18.07 -21.41 -13.38
N ASN A 10 -17.38 -20.77 -12.43
CA ASN A 10 -16.72 -21.46 -11.31
C ASN A 10 -16.90 -20.70 -9.98
N PRO A 11 -17.87 -21.08 -9.14
CA PRO A 11 -18.15 -20.39 -7.87
C PRO A 11 -17.09 -20.62 -6.77
N ASP A 12 -16.14 -21.54 -6.97
CA ASP A 12 -15.04 -21.84 -6.03
C ASP A 12 -13.90 -20.81 -6.05
N PHE A 13 -14.00 -19.76 -6.86
CA PHE A 13 -13.05 -18.65 -6.87
C PHE A 13 -13.24 -17.79 -5.61
N GLY A 14 -12.74 -18.29 -4.48
CA GLY A 14 -12.66 -17.61 -3.20
C GLY A 14 -11.68 -16.45 -3.20
N TRP A 15 -11.64 -15.72 -2.09
CA TRP A 15 -10.63 -14.69 -1.85
C TRP A 15 -9.23 -15.28 -2.03
N SER A 16 -8.27 -14.46 -2.47
CA SER A 16 -6.86 -14.85 -2.39
C SER A 16 -6.54 -15.24 -0.94
N ASN A 17 -6.34 -16.54 -0.67
CA ASN A 17 -5.95 -17.05 0.65
C ASN A 17 -4.55 -16.57 1.07
N LYS A 18 -3.88 -15.81 0.21
CA LYS A 18 -2.62 -15.14 0.47
C LYS A 18 -2.79 -13.67 0.13
N VAL A 19 -3.21 -12.85 1.09
CA VAL A 19 -2.84 -11.44 1.03
C VAL A 19 -1.32 -11.44 1.00
N ARG A 20 -0.75 -11.28 -0.19
CA ARG A 20 0.70 -11.17 -0.35
C ARG A 20 1.03 -9.79 0.17
N LEU A 21 1.38 -9.77 1.46
CA LEU A 21 2.08 -8.64 2.05
C LEU A 21 3.25 -8.31 1.12
N PRO A 22 3.61 -7.02 1.00
CA PRO A 22 4.58 -6.59 0.03
C PRO A 22 5.93 -7.28 0.33
N GLU A 23 6.19 -8.44 -0.27
CA GLU A 23 7.45 -9.18 -0.18
C GLU A 23 8.24 -9.14 -1.49
N HIS A 24 7.71 -8.51 -2.54
CA HIS A 24 8.36 -8.52 -3.84
C HIS A 24 8.81 -7.12 -4.23
N ARG A 25 9.90 -6.69 -3.60
CA ARG A 25 10.91 -5.87 -4.27
C ARG A 25 12.25 -6.55 -4.01
N GLN A 26 12.92 -7.00 -5.06
CA GLN A 26 14.31 -7.45 -4.96
C GLN A 26 15.14 -6.23 -4.57
N ILE A 27 15.80 -6.28 -3.41
CA ILE A 27 16.70 -5.23 -2.94
C ILE A 27 18.11 -5.81 -2.98
N GLU A 28 18.93 -5.34 -3.90
CA GLU A 28 20.36 -5.61 -3.89
C GLU A 28 21.03 -4.63 -2.94
N LEU A 29 21.35 -5.08 -1.72
CA LEU A 29 21.90 -4.20 -0.69
C LEU A 29 23.38 -3.91 -0.93
N TYR A 30 24.22 -4.90 -1.21
CA TYR A 30 25.60 -4.75 -1.69
C TYR A 30 26.12 -6.11 -2.18
N THR A 31 26.26 -6.31 -3.49
CA THR A 31 27.10 -7.37 -4.08
C THR A 31 27.39 -7.00 -5.53
N LYS A 32 28.62 -7.22 -6.01
CA LYS A 32 28.91 -7.26 -7.46
C LYS A 32 27.79 -8.02 -8.17
N PRO A 33 27.38 -7.63 -9.39
CA PRO A 33 26.31 -8.32 -10.12
C PRO A 33 26.61 -9.82 -10.12
N ARG A 34 25.85 -10.58 -9.33
CA ARG A 34 25.79 -12.02 -9.50
C ARG A 34 24.89 -12.18 -10.71
N ILE A 35 25.50 -12.58 -11.83
CA ILE A 35 24.76 -13.07 -12.99
C ILE A 35 24.10 -14.37 -12.53
N LEU A 36 22.93 -14.25 -11.92
CA LEU A 36 22.05 -15.37 -11.68
C LEU A 36 21.40 -15.67 -13.03
N THR A 37 21.79 -16.79 -13.63
CA THR A 37 21.01 -17.41 -14.69
C THR A 37 19.78 -18.01 -14.03
N PHE A 38 18.63 -17.40 -14.26
CA PHE A 38 17.34 -17.97 -13.92
C PHE A 38 16.89 -18.82 -15.10
N ASP A 39 16.35 -20.00 -14.82
CA ASP A 39 15.49 -20.66 -15.80
C ASP A 39 14.29 -19.72 -16.00
N GLU A 40 14.03 -19.32 -17.25
CA GLU A 40 12.80 -18.60 -17.54
C GLU A 40 11.64 -19.56 -17.27
N PRO A 41 10.81 -19.34 -16.25
CA PRO A 41 9.58 -20.11 -16.14
C PRO A 41 8.81 -19.86 -17.44
N PRO A 42 8.15 -20.89 -18.01
CA PRO A 42 7.35 -20.69 -19.20
C PRO A 42 6.38 -19.54 -18.94
N LEU A 43 6.42 -18.53 -19.81
CA LEU A 43 5.48 -17.42 -19.72
C LEU A 43 4.07 -18.03 -19.79
N PRO A 44 3.20 -17.77 -18.81
CA PRO A 44 1.84 -18.29 -18.87
C PRO A 44 1.20 -17.80 -20.16
N GLU A 45 0.74 -18.74 -21.00
CA GLU A 45 0.12 -18.41 -22.29
C GLU A 45 -1.27 -17.78 -22.12
N GLU A 46 -1.91 -18.04 -20.97
CA GLU A 46 -3.24 -17.58 -20.65
C GLU A 46 -3.24 -16.47 -19.59
N ALA A 47 -4.19 -15.53 -19.73
CA ALA A 47 -4.40 -14.50 -18.74
C ALA A 47 -4.93 -15.11 -17.41
N PRO A 48 -4.47 -14.62 -16.24
CA PRO A 48 -4.84 -15.17 -14.95
C PRO A 48 -6.26 -14.71 -14.54
N LEU A 49 -7.28 -15.28 -15.17
CA LEU A 49 -8.69 -14.89 -14.99
C LEU A 49 -9.14 -14.94 -13.53
N GLU A 50 -8.73 -15.97 -12.80
CA GLU A 50 -9.04 -16.14 -11.38
C GLU A 50 -8.51 -14.98 -10.54
N ARG A 51 -7.31 -14.51 -10.87
CA ARG A 51 -6.66 -13.42 -10.15
C ARG A 51 -7.35 -12.08 -10.43
N ILE A 52 -7.72 -11.85 -11.69
CA ILE A 52 -8.51 -10.69 -12.10
C ILE A 52 -9.86 -10.71 -11.36
N ALA A 53 -10.51 -11.88 -11.24
CA ALA A 53 -11.75 -12.05 -10.50
C ALA A 53 -11.59 -11.73 -9.00
N ALA A 54 -10.52 -12.20 -8.37
CA ALA A 54 -10.21 -11.92 -6.96
C ALA A 54 -10.02 -10.43 -6.71
N LEU A 55 -9.24 -9.75 -7.55
CA LEU A 55 -9.05 -8.32 -7.43
C LEU A 55 -10.34 -7.54 -7.72
N ALA A 56 -11.14 -7.98 -8.70
CA ALA A 56 -12.44 -7.41 -8.96
C ALA A 56 -13.40 -7.51 -7.76
N ARG A 57 -13.35 -8.60 -6.98
CA ARG A 57 -14.10 -8.71 -5.71
C ARG A 57 -13.57 -7.74 -4.66
N ALA A 58 -12.25 -7.65 -4.48
CA ALA A 58 -11.65 -6.68 -3.56
C ALA A 58 -12.02 -5.23 -3.93
N ALA A 59 -12.06 -4.93 -5.24
CA ALA A 59 -12.51 -3.65 -5.79
C ALA A 59 -13.97 -3.35 -5.44
N VAL A 60 -14.88 -4.33 -5.53
CA VAL A 60 -16.29 -4.15 -5.14
C VAL A 60 -16.40 -3.76 -3.67
N VAL A 61 -15.69 -4.46 -2.77
CA VAL A 61 -15.71 -4.15 -1.32
C VAL A 61 -15.13 -2.77 -1.05
N PHE A 62 -14.03 -2.42 -1.71
CA PHE A 62 -13.42 -1.09 -1.64
C PHE A 62 -14.38 0.01 -2.10
N GLU A 63 -14.97 -0.13 -3.28
CA GLU A 63 -15.91 0.84 -3.85
C GLU A 63 -17.19 0.99 -3.01
N ALA A 64 -17.74 -0.12 -2.50
CA ALA A 64 -18.89 -0.11 -1.62
C ALA A 64 -18.59 0.61 -0.30
N THR A 65 -17.38 0.41 0.25
CA THR A 65 -16.96 1.14 1.45
C THR A 65 -16.78 2.62 1.17
N LEU A 66 -16.18 2.99 0.03
CA LEU A 66 -16.11 4.39 -0.40
C LEU A 66 -17.51 5.00 -0.56
N ALA A 67 -18.50 4.24 -1.04
CA ALA A 67 -19.88 4.69 -1.15
C ALA A 67 -20.50 5.00 0.21
N GLY A 68 -20.22 4.17 1.22
CA GLY A 68 -20.71 4.39 2.58
C GLY A 68 -20.05 5.59 3.25
N LEU A 69 -18.77 5.85 2.98
CA LEU A 69 -18.03 7.00 3.54
C LEU A 69 -18.35 8.32 2.82
N TYR A 70 -18.55 8.26 1.50
CA TYR A 70 -18.79 9.41 0.63
C TYR A 70 -20.01 9.14 -0.27
N PRO A 71 -21.24 9.27 0.27
CA PRO A 71 -22.46 9.01 -0.49
C PRO A 71 -22.60 9.96 -1.68
N THR A 72 -23.05 9.43 -2.82
CA THR A 72 -23.34 10.19 -4.05
C THR A 72 -24.40 9.45 -4.86
N GLU A 73 -25.19 10.18 -5.65
CA GLU A 73 -26.16 9.61 -6.60
C GLU A 73 -25.47 9.04 -7.86
N LEU A 74 -24.17 9.31 -8.03
CA LEU A 74 -23.42 8.89 -9.19
C LEU A 74 -23.12 7.37 -9.19
N PRO A 75 -23.23 6.71 -10.36
CA PRO A 75 -22.89 5.29 -10.48
C PRO A 75 -21.45 4.99 -10.03
N LEU A 76 -21.25 3.83 -9.40
CA LEU A 76 -19.95 3.35 -8.90
C LEU A 76 -18.86 3.32 -10.00
N THR A 77 -19.24 3.00 -11.23
CA THR A 77 -18.34 2.92 -12.39
C THR A 77 -18.15 4.25 -13.13
N SER A 78 -18.85 5.31 -12.73
CA SER A 78 -18.75 6.60 -13.40
C SER A 78 -17.44 7.31 -13.07
N TRP A 79 -16.81 7.95 -14.06
CA TRP A 79 -15.71 8.87 -13.80
C TRP A 79 -16.12 10.04 -12.89
N ALA A 80 -17.35 10.54 -13.05
CA ALA A 80 -17.86 11.65 -12.26
C ALA A 80 -17.73 11.39 -10.75
N ARG A 81 -17.95 10.15 -10.31
CA ARG A 81 -17.73 9.74 -8.92
C ARG A 81 -16.30 9.92 -8.43
N ALA A 82 -15.30 9.67 -9.27
CA ALA A 82 -13.91 9.89 -8.90
C ALA A 82 -13.62 11.39 -8.66
N LYS A 83 -14.40 12.31 -9.26
CA LYS A 83 -14.25 13.74 -9.00
C LYS A 83 -14.75 14.14 -7.61
N ASP A 84 -15.76 13.45 -7.09
CA ASP A 84 -16.39 13.75 -5.80
C ASP A 84 -15.62 13.20 -4.59
N LEU A 85 -14.70 12.25 -4.81
CA LEU A 85 -13.83 11.76 -3.75
C LEU A 85 -12.93 12.89 -3.21
N PRO A 86 -12.69 12.94 -1.89
CA PRO A 86 -11.85 13.96 -1.29
C PRO A 86 -10.40 13.84 -1.77
N LYS A 87 -9.67 14.96 -1.70
CA LYS A 87 -8.31 15.13 -2.25
C LYS A 87 -7.45 16.01 -1.36
N THR A 88 -7.82 16.14 -0.09
CA THR A 88 -7.17 17.02 0.88
C THR A 88 -5.85 16.39 1.33
N THR A 89 -5.90 15.12 1.71
CA THR A 89 -4.74 14.41 2.25
C THR A 89 -4.07 13.52 1.22
N MET A 90 -2.83 13.09 1.49
CA MET A 90 -2.12 12.19 0.58
C MET A 90 -2.82 10.83 0.46
N VAL A 91 -3.35 10.32 1.59
CA VAL A 91 -4.09 9.06 1.61
C VAL A 91 -5.31 9.14 0.70
N GLU A 92 -6.06 10.24 0.77
CA GLU A 92 -7.23 10.48 -0.09
C GLU A 92 -6.85 10.56 -1.57
N LYS A 93 -5.78 11.28 -1.91
CA LYS A 93 -5.29 11.40 -3.29
C LYS A 93 -4.88 10.06 -3.88
N VAL A 94 -4.18 9.21 -3.12
CA VAL A 94 -3.79 7.87 -3.56
C VAL A 94 -5.01 6.94 -3.61
N ALA A 95 -5.91 7.00 -2.63
CA ALA A 95 -7.15 6.22 -2.63
C ALA A 95 -8.03 6.54 -3.85
N LEU A 96 -8.04 7.80 -4.29
CA LEU A 96 -8.69 8.20 -5.55
C LEU A 96 -8.05 7.52 -6.76
N GLN A 97 -6.72 7.51 -6.88
CA GLN A 97 -6.08 6.81 -7.99
C GLN A 97 -6.31 5.31 -7.93
N LEU A 98 -6.29 4.71 -6.73
CA LEU A 98 -6.62 3.31 -6.52
C LEU A 98 -8.06 3.00 -6.95
N HIS A 99 -9.01 3.88 -6.65
CA HIS A 99 -10.38 3.78 -7.13
C HIS A 99 -10.43 3.81 -8.65
N ARG A 100 -9.71 4.73 -9.32
CA ARG A 100 -9.68 4.79 -10.78
C ARG A 100 -9.15 3.51 -11.42
N VAL A 101 -8.08 2.93 -10.86
CA VAL A 101 -7.46 1.68 -11.34
C VAL A 101 -8.42 0.50 -11.16
N THR A 102 -8.94 0.31 -9.94
CA THR A 102 -9.85 -0.78 -9.60
C THR A 102 -11.18 -0.70 -10.38
N ARG A 103 -11.69 0.52 -10.58
CA ARG A 103 -12.89 0.79 -11.38
C ARG A 103 -12.73 0.37 -12.84
N ILE A 104 -11.61 0.74 -13.49
CA ILE A 104 -11.38 0.38 -14.90
C ILE A 104 -11.19 -1.11 -15.06
N LEU A 105 -10.41 -1.72 -14.16
CA LEU A 105 -10.27 -3.17 -14.14
C LEU A 105 -11.64 -3.83 -14.07
N ARG A 106 -12.50 -3.41 -13.15
CA ARG A 106 -13.86 -3.94 -12.99
C ARG A 106 -14.75 -3.68 -14.20
N LEU A 107 -14.68 -2.46 -14.75
CA LEU A 107 -15.46 -2.06 -15.91
C LEU A 107 -15.14 -2.95 -17.11
N ILE A 108 -13.85 -3.11 -17.44
CA ILE A 108 -13.42 -4.00 -18.52
C ILE A 108 -13.74 -5.45 -18.17
N ALA A 109 -13.47 -5.87 -16.93
CA ALA A 109 -13.63 -7.26 -16.49
C ALA A 109 -15.09 -7.76 -16.44
N PHE A 110 -16.10 -6.90 -16.48
CA PHE A 110 -17.48 -7.38 -16.46
C PHE A 110 -18.32 -6.92 -17.65
N HIS A 111 -17.76 -6.05 -18.50
CA HIS A 111 -18.47 -5.58 -19.68
C HIS A 111 -18.47 -6.63 -20.80
N PRO A 112 -19.58 -6.81 -21.54
CA PRO A 112 -19.65 -7.76 -22.66
C PRO A 112 -18.60 -7.53 -23.77
N HIS A 113 -18.18 -6.28 -23.95
CA HIS A 113 -17.14 -5.87 -24.90
C HIS A 113 -15.74 -5.76 -24.28
N GLY A 114 -15.58 -6.18 -23.02
CA GLY A 114 -14.28 -6.29 -22.37
C GLY A 114 -13.50 -7.50 -22.87
N GLN A 115 -12.21 -7.32 -23.06
CA GLN A 115 -11.27 -8.31 -23.53
C GLN A 115 -10.07 -8.35 -22.61
N VAL A 116 -9.51 -9.55 -22.47
CA VAL A 116 -8.32 -9.83 -21.67
C VAL A 116 -7.49 -10.86 -22.42
N GLU A 117 -6.20 -10.59 -22.52
CA GLU A 117 -5.20 -11.48 -23.10
C GLU A 117 -3.88 -11.34 -22.34
N MET A 118 -3.02 -12.36 -22.44
CA MET A 118 -1.65 -12.29 -21.94
C MET A 118 -0.70 -12.07 -23.12
N ARG A 119 0.22 -11.11 -23.01
CA ARG A 119 1.25 -10.85 -24.01
C ARG A 119 2.58 -10.58 -23.32
N ASN A 120 3.58 -11.43 -23.53
CA ASN A 120 4.94 -11.27 -22.99
C ASN A 120 4.96 -11.01 -21.46
N GLY A 121 4.15 -11.75 -20.69
CA GLY A 121 4.04 -11.59 -19.24
C GLY A 121 3.26 -10.34 -18.78
N VAL A 122 2.61 -9.63 -19.69
CA VAL A 122 1.73 -8.49 -19.42
C VAL A 122 0.28 -8.91 -19.65
N ILE A 123 -0.57 -8.64 -18.66
CA ILE A 123 -2.01 -8.80 -18.73
C ILE A 123 -2.56 -7.59 -19.45
N CYS A 124 -2.99 -7.76 -20.71
CA CYS A 124 -3.58 -6.70 -21.52
C CYS A 124 -5.10 -6.75 -21.39
N MET A 125 -5.69 -5.70 -20.84
CA MET A 125 -7.13 -5.55 -20.70
C MET A 125 -7.62 -4.36 -21.52
N GLY A 126 -8.70 -4.53 -22.27
CA GLY A 126 -9.27 -3.42 -23.02
C GLY A 126 -10.69 -3.65 -23.51
N GLY A 127 -11.30 -2.61 -24.06
CA GLY A 127 -12.63 -2.72 -24.65
C GLY A 127 -13.22 -1.38 -25.05
N VAL A 128 -14.17 -1.42 -25.99
CA VAL A 128 -15.01 -0.27 -26.35
C VAL A 128 -16.28 -0.35 -25.51
N ILE A 129 -16.48 0.61 -24.61
CA ILE A 129 -17.59 0.63 -23.65
C ILE A 129 -18.31 1.97 -23.79
N GLY A 130 -19.51 1.94 -24.37
CA GLY A 130 -20.20 3.16 -24.78
C GLY A 130 -19.45 3.85 -25.92
N LYS A 131 -19.08 5.13 -25.72
CA LYS A 131 -18.33 5.93 -26.70
C LYS A 131 -16.81 5.97 -26.44
N GLU A 132 -16.36 5.30 -25.39
CA GLU A 132 -15.00 5.40 -24.87
C GLU A 132 -14.25 4.09 -25.08
N VAL A 133 -12.94 4.20 -25.28
CA VAL A 133 -12.03 3.07 -25.37
C VAL A 133 -11.19 3.01 -24.11
N TYR A 134 -11.24 1.87 -23.41
CA TYR A 134 -10.51 1.64 -22.18
C TYR A 134 -9.33 0.70 -22.42
N TYR A 135 -8.21 0.99 -21.78
CA TYR A 135 -7.02 0.15 -21.80
C TYR A 135 -6.41 0.08 -20.41
N PHE A 136 -6.02 -1.12 -20.00
CA PHE A 136 -5.31 -1.37 -18.77
C PHE A 136 -4.39 -2.58 -18.94
N ASP A 137 -3.11 -2.28 -19.18
CA ASP A 137 -2.08 -3.29 -19.34
C ASP A 137 -1.17 -3.28 -18.11
N ILE A 138 -1.02 -4.41 -17.44
CA ILE A 138 -0.32 -4.50 -16.16
C ILE A 138 0.42 -5.84 -16.01
N THR A 139 1.52 -5.85 -15.27
CA THR A 139 2.19 -7.10 -14.87
C THR A 139 1.36 -7.86 -13.81
N ALA A 140 1.66 -9.15 -13.62
CA ALA A 140 1.07 -9.92 -12.53
C ALA A 140 1.43 -9.33 -11.14
N ALA A 141 2.65 -8.82 -10.98
CA ALA A 141 3.11 -8.19 -9.74
C ALA A 141 2.34 -6.90 -9.44
N GLY A 142 2.05 -6.08 -10.46
CA GLY A 142 1.22 -4.90 -10.30
C GLY A 142 -0.21 -5.25 -9.89
N LEU A 143 -0.77 -6.33 -10.43
CA LEU A 143 -2.09 -6.82 -10.06
C LEU A 143 -2.16 -7.21 -8.57
N ASP A 144 -1.12 -7.90 -8.08
CA ASP A 144 -0.96 -8.23 -6.67
C ASP A 144 -0.83 -6.97 -5.81
N LEU A 145 -0.04 -6.00 -6.25
CA LEU A 145 0.17 -4.75 -5.53
C LEU A 145 -1.14 -3.95 -5.36
N ILE A 146 -2.04 -3.94 -6.34
CA ILE A 146 -3.36 -3.28 -6.21
C ILE A 146 -4.18 -3.94 -5.11
N GLU A 147 -4.24 -5.28 -5.04
CA GLU A 147 -4.95 -5.97 -3.96
C GLU A 147 -4.34 -5.63 -2.59
N THR A 148 -3.01 -5.64 -2.50
CA THR A 148 -2.29 -5.27 -1.28
C THR A 148 -2.58 -3.83 -0.86
N MET A 149 -2.66 -2.88 -1.80
CA MET A 149 -3.05 -1.51 -1.51
C MET A 149 -4.48 -1.40 -0.98
N VAL A 150 -5.42 -2.13 -1.55
CA VAL A 150 -6.81 -2.19 -1.05
C VAL A 150 -6.84 -2.76 0.37
N ALA A 151 -6.17 -3.88 0.62
CA ALA A 151 -6.10 -4.49 1.95
C ALA A 151 -5.43 -3.56 2.98
N TYR A 152 -4.32 -2.92 2.60
CA TYR A 152 -3.63 -1.94 3.44
C TYR A 152 -4.54 -0.74 3.76
N TRP A 153 -5.37 -0.30 2.82
CA TRP A 153 -6.31 0.82 3.05
C TRP A 153 -7.32 0.49 4.14
N PHE A 154 -7.91 -0.71 4.10
CA PHE A 154 -8.80 -1.18 5.16
C PHE A 154 -8.05 -1.28 6.50
N SER A 155 -6.86 -1.89 6.51
CA SER A 155 -6.08 -2.04 7.73
C SER A 155 -5.64 -0.70 8.33
N ALA A 156 -5.32 0.28 7.49
CA ALA A 156 -4.82 1.58 7.93
C ALA A 156 -5.91 2.42 8.60
N ARG A 157 -7.20 2.18 8.33
CA ARG A 157 -8.30 2.91 8.99
C ARG A 157 -8.35 2.67 10.51
N ASP A 158 -7.96 1.48 10.95
CA ASP A 158 -7.94 1.09 12.37
C ASP A 158 -6.53 1.06 12.98
N SER A 159 -5.54 1.57 12.25
CA SER A 159 -4.15 1.60 12.67
C SER A 159 -3.81 2.79 13.56
N VAL A 160 -2.78 2.62 14.41
CA VAL A 160 -2.13 3.70 15.18
C VAL A 160 -1.23 4.59 14.34
N TYR A 161 -0.81 4.14 13.17
CA TYR A 161 0.15 4.91 12.39
C TYR A 161 -0.43 6.28 12.04
N PRO A 162 0.32 7.38 12.21
CA PRO A 162 -0.13 8.71 11.81
C PRO A 162 -0.56 8.73 10.34
N GLU A 163 -1.45 9.66 9.98
CA GLU A 163 -1.89 9.79 8.59
C GLU A 163 -0.72 10.15 7.64
N SER A 164 0.26 10.91 8.11
CA SER A 164 1.48 11.23 7.36
C SER A 164 2.24 9.97 6.94
N TYR A 165 2.43 9.04 7.89
CA TYR A 165 3.10 7.76 7.67
C TYR A 165 2.30 6.87 6.72
N VAL A 166 1.00 6.73 6.96
CA VAL A 166 0.11 5.96 6.07
C VAL A 166 0.15 6.53 4.65
N GLY A 167 0.10 7.87 4.52
CA GLY A 167 0.20 8.54 3.23
C GLY A 167 1.53 8.28 2.52
N TRP A 168 2.64 8.19 3.25
CA TRP A 168 3.95 7.84 2.68
C TRP A 168 3.98 6.41 2.17
N VAL A 169 3.51 5.44 2.97
CA VAL A 169 3.41 4.03 2.56
C VAL A 169 2.56 3.90 1.29
N PHE A 170 1.40 4.56 1.25
CA PHE A 170 0.52 4.58 0.09
C PHE A 170 1.18 5.17 -1.15
N SER A 171 1.89 6.30 -1.00
CA SER A 171 2.58 6.97 -2.10
C SER A 171 3.64 6.06 -2.71
N GLU A 172 4.37 5.33 -1.89
CA GLU A 172 5.42 4.40 -2.33
C GLU A 172 4.86 3.13 -2.97
N MET A 173 3.76 2.58 -2.43
CA MET A 173 3.03 1.50 -3.11
C MET A 173 2.52 1.94 -4.48
N PHE A 174 1.95 3.15 -4.58
CA PHE A 174 1.44 3.66 -5.85
C PHE A 174 2.55 4.00 -6.84
N PHE A 175 3.70 4.48 -6.36
CA PHE A 175 4.86 4.71 -7.20
C PHE A 175 5.34 3.41 -7.86
N ASP A 176 5.45 2.34 -7.09
CA ASP A 176 5.85 1.04 -7.62
C ASP A 176 4.79 0.47 -8.58
N LEU A 177 3.50 0.65 -8.29
CA LEU A 177 2.42 0.30 -9.20
C LEU A 177 2.56 1.03 -10.56
N GLY A 178 3.00 2.28 -10.56
CA GLY A 178 3.29 3.02 -11.78
C GLY A 178 4.37 2.37 -12.66
N GLY A 179 5.32 1.64 -12.07
CA GLY A 179 6.33 0.86 -12.79
C GLY A 179 5.81 -0.45 -13.40
N ASP A 180 4.68 -0.97 -12.89
CA ASP A 180 4.05 -2.20 -13.35
C ASP A 180 2.94 -1.97 -14.38
N ILE A 181 2.31 -0.80 -14.39
CA ILE A 181 1.31 -0.42 -15.39
C ILE A 181 2.02 -0.06 -16.70
N ARG A 182 1.78 -0.84 -17.76
CA ARG A 182 2.36 -0.65 -19.10
C ARG A 182 1.51 0.27 -19.97
N ARG A 183 0.20 0.25 -19.78
CA ARG A 183 -0.75 1.10 -20.50
C ARG A 183 -1.95 1.38 -19.63
N TYR A 184 -2.42 2.62 -19.67
CA TYR A 184 -3.61 3.05 -18.94
C TYR A 184 -4.35 4.10 -19.74
N SER A 185 -5.66 3.92 -19.93
CA SER A 185 -6.53 4.92 -20.53
C SER A 185 -7.90 4.92 -19.85
N ASP A 186 -8.24 6.08 -19.30
CA ASP A 186 -9.47 6.33 -18.57
C ASP A 186 -10.22 7.53 -19.18
N GLU A 187 -11.05 7.30 -20.20
CA GLU A 187 -11.74 8.40 -20.93
C GLU A 187 -10.73 9.47 -21.39
N GLY A 188 -9.60 9.02 -21.96
CA GLY A 188 -8.50 9.88 -22.40
C GLY A 188 -7.60 10.44 -21.27
N ARG A 189 -7.77 10.01 -20.02
CA ARG A 189 -6.98 10.48 -18.87
C ARG A 189 -5.90 9.49 -18.45
N THR A 190 -4.79 10.02 -17.97
CA THR A 190 -3.69 9.26 -17.37
C THR A 190 -3.81 9.23 -15.84
N LEU A 191 -3.05 8.34 -15.19
CA LEU A 191 -2.91 8.33 -13.74
C LEU A 191 -2.05 9.50 -13.27
N TYR A 192 -2.38 10.07 -12.11
CA TYR A 192 -1.50 11.06 -11.49
C TYR A 192 -0.27 10.38 -10.91
N GLN A 193 0.89 11.01 -11.09
CA GLN A 193 2.13 10.60 -10.43
C GLN A 193 2.34 11.45 -9.17
N PHE A 194 2.80 10.81 -8.09
CA PHE A 194 3.11 11.49 -6.84
C PHE A 194 4.62 11.65 -6.70
N GLN A 195 5.06 12.81 -6.22
CA GLN A 195 6.47 13.04 -5.93
C GLN A 195 6.89 12.19 -4.71
N ARG A 196 7.95 11.39 -4.87
CA ARG A 196 8.57 10.67 -3.74
C ARG A 196 9.23 11.66 -2.79
N LYS A 197 8.98 11.49 -1.49
CA LYS A 197 9.55 12.35 -0.44
C LYS A 197 10.90 11.86 0.09
N GLY A 198 11.31 10.65 -0.29
CA GLY A 198 12.59 10.05 0.11
C GLY A 198 12.60 8.54 -0.19
N PRO A 199 13.75 7.87 -0.04
CA PRO A 199 13.81 6.42 -0.14
C PRO A 199 13.10 5.80 1.08
N PHE A 200 12.03 5.05 0.84
CA PHE A 200 11.22 4.43 1.91
C PHE A 200 11.06 2.94 1.61
N ASN A 201 11.60 2.08 2.47
CA ASN A 201 11.41 0.63 2.33
C ASN A 201 10.14 0.21 3.08
N ARG A 202 9.06 -0.03 2.31
CA ARG A 202 7.77 -0.48 2.87
C ARG A 202 7.69 -1.98 3.13
N HIS A 203 8.63 -2.75 2.58
CA HIS A 203 8.60 -4.22 2.60
C HIS A 203 9.20 -4.75 3.89
N PHE A 204 10.25 -4.09 4.36
CA PHE A 204 10.99 -4.50 5.54
C PHE A 204 11.25 -3.27 6.40
N ARG A 205 10.55 -3.20 7.53
CA ARG A 205 10.70 -2.16 8.53
C ARG A 205 10.96 -2.77 9.89
N PHE A 206 11.89 -2.18 10.62
CA PHE A 206 12.19 -2.52 12.00
C PHE A 206 11.42 -1.59 12.92
N ASP A 207 10.97 -2.09 14.06
CA ASP A 207 10.36 -1.25 15.09
C ASP A 207 11.33 -1.04 16.25
N CYS A 208 11.42 0.19 16.73
CA CYS A 208 12.16 0.55 17.94
C CYS A 208 11.20 1.18 18.95
N ASP A 209 10.91 0.48 20.04
CA ASP A 209 9.94 0.88 21.08
C ASP A 209 10.54 1.60 22.28
N ASN A 210 11.87 1.78 22.27
CA ASN A 210 12.65 2.41 23.33
C ASN A 210 13.79 3.30 22.77
N PRO A 211 13.52 4.22 21.84
CA PRO A 211 14.56 5.11 21.32
C PRO A 211 15.10 6.00 22.44
N LYS A 212 16.43 6.16 22.49
CA LYS A 212 17.06 7.20 23.30
C LYS A 212 16.89 8.53 22.58
N THR A 213 16.29 9.51 23.25
CA THR A 213 16.01 10.82 22.68
C THR A 213 16.55 11.95 23.56
N THR A 214 17.03 13.01 22.93
CA THR A 214 17.46 14.24 23.60
C THR A 214 16.81 15.46 22.93
N PHE A 215 16.39 16.42 23.75
CA PHE A 215 15.84 17.69 23.27
C PHE A 215 16.98 18.72 23.17
N GLU A 216 17.17 19.29 21.99
CA GLU A 216 18.19 20.29 21.69
C GLU A 216 17.53 21.51 21.02
N GLY A 217 17.08 22.48 21.83
CA GLY A 217 16.39 23.67 21.32
C GLY A 217 15.15 23.29 20.51
N ASP A 218 15.15 23.60 19.21
CA ASP A 218 14.04 23.37 18.28
C ASP A 218 14.03 21.97 17.63
N PHE A 219 14.90 21.05 18.06
CA PHE A 219 15.00 19.71 17.51
C PHE A 219 14.98 18.62 18.58
N VAL A 220 14.46 17.45 18.20
CA VAL A 220 14.64 16.20 18.94
C VAL A 220 15.68 15.37 18.20
N GLN A 221 16.73 14.96 18.92
CA GLN A 221 17.72 14.02 18.44
C GLN A 221 17.33 12.62 18.90
N ILE A 222 17.27 11.69 17.96
CA ILE A 222 17.21 10.25 18.22
C ILE A 222 18.62 9.70 18.09
N ASP A 223 19.10 8.98 19.10
CA ASP A 223 20.41 8.32 19.05
C ASP A 223 20.32 7.06 18.18
N ILE A 224 20.94 7.13 17.00
CA ILE A 224 21.01 6.03 16.05
C ILE A 224 22.47 5.55 15.97
N PRO A 225 22.76 4.32 16.42
CA PRO A 225 24.10 3.76 16.32
C PRO A 225 24.60 3.75 14.87
N ALA A 226 25.89 4.02 14.67
CA ALA A 226 26.54 4.12 13.36
C ALA A 226 26.11 3.05 12.31
N PRO A 227 26.03 1.75 12.63
CA PRO A 227 25.63 0.75 11.63
C PRO A 227 24.20 0.92 11.10
N TYR A 228 23.31 1.58 11.85
CA TYR A 228 21.88 1.72 11.53
C TYR A 228 21.49 3.09 10.97
N ARG A 229 22.48 3.98 10.71
CA ARG A 229 22.22 5.34 10.22
C ARG A 229 21.81 5.40 8.75
N ASP A 230 22.09 4.35 7.99
CA ASP A 230 21.62 4.22 6.61
C ASP A 230 20.14 3.85 6.61
N SER A 231 19.27 4.86 6.44
CA SER A 231 17.81 4.69 6.39
C SER A 231 17.32 3.87 5.21
N ALA A 232 18.08 3.80 4.12
CA ALA A 232 17.73 2.97 2.96
C ALA A 232 17.96 1.47 3.26
N ARG A 233 18.98 1.17 4.07
CA ARG A 233 19.31 -0.20 4.49
C ARG A 233 18.56 -0.65 5.75
N TYR A 234 18.36 0.25 6.70
CA TYR A 234 17.70 -0.01 7.98
C TYR A 234 16.53 0.94 8.16
N ALA A 235 15.44 0.67 7.47
CA ALA A 235 14.20 1.40 7.64
C ALA A 235 13.61 1.09 9.01
N ILE A 236 13.74 2.02 9.96
CA ILE A 236 13.31 1.87 11.35
C ILE A 236 12.14 2.81 11.64
N ASP A 237 11.12 2.31 12.33
CA ASP A 237 10.03 3.08 12.91
C ASP A 237 10.29 3.26 14.41
N PHE A 238 10.51 4.50 14.82
CA PHE A 238 10.72 4.85 16.22
C PHE A 238 9.38 5.16 16.87
N PHE A 239 9.00 4.34 17.84
CA PHE A 239 7.85 4.55 18.71
C PHE A 239 8.36 5.32 19.94
N ALA A 240 8.22 6.65 19.89
CA ALA A 240 8.76 7.54 20.90
C ALA A 240 7.63 8.27 21.62
N VAL A 241 7.63 8.21 22.95
CA VAL A 241 6.79 9.08 23.76
C VAL A 241 7.54 10.40 23.96
N LEU A 242 7.01 11.47 23.39
CA LEU A 242 7.57 12.81 23.47
C LEU A 242 6.45 13.76 23.90
N HIS A 243 6.69 14.57 24.94
CA HIS A 243 5.68 15.47 25.52
C HIS A 243 4.33 14.77 25.84
N ASP A 244 4.39 13.60 26.47
CA ASP A 244 3.20 12.80 26.85
C ASP A 244 2.29 12.39 25.68
N VAL A 245 2.85 12.32 24.47
CA VAL A 245 2.18 11.81 23.27
C VAL A 245 3.05 10.77 22.58
N LEU A 246 2.44 9.66 22.16
CA LEU A 246 3.11 8.66 21.33
C LEU A 246 3.27 9.19 19.91
N HIS A 247 4.52 9.18 19.43
CA HIS A 247 4.89 9.49 18.07
C HIS A 247 5.42 8.22 17.39
N ILE A 248 5.11 8.06 16.11
CA ILE A 248 5.67 7.01 15.26
C ILE A 248 6.46 7.68 14.14
N ILE A 249 7.77 7.77 14.35
CA ILE A 249 8.68 8.54 13.51
C ILE A 249 9.49 7.57 12.65
N PRO A 250 9.25 7.52 11.32
CA PRO A 250 10.10 6.73 10.44
C PRO A 250 11.50 7.38 10.36
N VAL A 251 12.55 6.56 10.28
CA VAL A 251 13.94 7.03 10.16
C VAL A 251 14.13 7.97 8.97
N GLU A 252 13.35 7.79 7.90
CA GLU A 252 13.32 8.62 6.71
C GLU A 252 12.84 10.05 6.96
N ALA A 253 12.13 10.30 8.07
CA ALA A 253 11.73 11.64 8.48
C ALA A 253 12.86 12.41 9.20
N LEU A 254 13.93 11.72 9.59
CA LEU A 254 15.06 12.30 10.31
C LEU A 254 16.11 12.85 9.36
N LYS A 255 16.76 13.94 9.75
CA LYS A 255 17.97 14.47 9.13
C LYS A 255 19.12 14.33 10.13
N ASP A 256 20.08 13.45 9.85
CA ASP A 256 21.19 13.14 10.78
C ASP A 256 20.71 12.71 12.18
N GLY A 257 19.61 11.95 12.23
CA GLY A 257 18.97 11.52 13.48
C GLY A 257 18.15 12.62 14.18
N LYS A 258 18.01 13.81 13.58
CA LYS A 258 17.25 14.93 14.11
C LYS A 258 15.90 15.08 13.43
N ILE A 259 14.89 15.48 14.19
CA ILE A 259 13.60 15.96 13.69
C ILE A 259 13.27 17.30 14.34
N ALA A 260 12.72 18.23 13.56
CA ALA A 260 12.28 19.51 14.10
C ALA A 260 11.08 19.30 15.04
N VAL A 261 11.05 20.00 16.17
CA VAL A 261 9.91 19.96 17.11
C VAL A 261 8.62 20.36 16.40
N ALA A 262 8.68 21.33 15.49
CA ALA A 262 7.55 21.76 14.67
C ALA A 262 7.02 20.68 13.70
N ASP A 263 7.82 19.64 13.39
CA ASP A 263 7.41 18.53 12.55
C ASP A 263 6.82 17.35 13.35
N LEU A 264 7.03 17.29 14.67
CA LEU A 264 6.53 16.21 15.53
C LEU A 264 5.02 16.01 15.42
N PRO A 265 4.15 17.05 15.37
CA PRO A 265 2.71 16.86 15.30
C PRO A 265 2.25 16.02 14.09
N LYS A 266 3.04 16.01 13.00
CA LYS A 266 2.73 15.19 11.82
C LYS A 266 2.84 13.70 12.12
N TRP A 267 3.62 13.31 13.12
CA TRP A 267 3.99 11.92 13.44
C TRP A 267 3.29 11.40 14.69
N GLU A 268 2.36 12.15 15.26
CA GLU A 268 1.54 11.72 16.39
C GLU A 268 0.70 10.49 16.03
N ALA A 269 0.78 9.45 16.85
CA ALA A 269 0.01 8.23 16.65
C ALA A 269 -1.50 8.53 16.73
N ARG A 270 -2.27 7.89 15.86
CA ARG A 270 -3.74 7.91 15.91
C ARG A 270 -4.23 7.04 17.07
N ALA A 271 -4.19 7.58 18.29
CA ALA A 271 -4.67 6.88 19.46
C ALA A 271 -6.12 7.24 19.77
N LYS A 272 -7.04 6.27 19.69
CA LYS A 272 -8.49 6.51 19.81
C LYS A 272 -8.98 6.84 21.24
N LYS A 273 -8.20 6.53 22.29
CA LYS A 273 -8.65 6.64 23.70
C LYS A 273 -7.60 7.20 24.66
N ASP A 274 -6.35 6.80 24.50
CA ASP A 274 -5.23 7.25 25.33
C ASP A 274 -4.06 7.58 24.40
N PRO A 275 -3.57 8.84 24.38
CA PRO A 275 -2.49 9.30 23.49
C PRO A 275 -1.18 8.53 23.63
N MET A 276 -1.06 7.68 24.66
CA MET A 276 0.12 6.91 24.99
C MET A 276 -0.01 5.41 24.66
N SER A 277 -1.22 4.97 24.32
CA SER A 277 -1.53 3.54 24.19
C SER A 277 -1.55 3.05 22.76
N LEU A 278 -0.96 1.86 22.56
CA LEU A 278 -1.14 1.05 21.35
C LEU A 278 -2.39 0.15 21.48
N PRO A 279 -3.10 -0.17 20.38
CA PRO A 279 -4.17 -1.16 20.34
C PRO A 279 -3.69 -2.52 20.80
N ALA A 280 -4.59 -3.29 21.41
CA ALA A 280 -4.29 -4.62 21.93
C ALA A 280 -3.65 -5.58 20.91
N ALA A 281 -3.95 -5.42 19.61
CA ALA A 281 -3.35 -6.21 18.54
C ALA A 281 -1.82 -6.10 18.48
N PHE A 282 -1.25 -4.97 18.89
CA PHE A 282 0.19 -4.72 18.94
C PHE A 282 0.87 -5.32 20.18
N ARG A 283 0.11 -5.87 21.13
CA ARG A 283 0.66 -6.51 22.34
C ARG A 283 1.56 -7.70 22.00
N LYS A 284 1.30 -8.44 20.91
CA LYS A 284 2.21 -9.51 20.49
C LYS A 284 3.54 -9.00 19.93
N LYS A 285 3.55 -7.76 19.43
CA LYS A 285 4.70 -7.12 18.77
C LYS A 285 5.60 -6.38 19.78
N PHE A 286 4.99 -5.67 20.73
CA PHE A 286 5.70 -4.83 21.73
C PHE A 286 5.52 -5.31 23.17
N GLY A 287 4.65 -6.29 23.41
CA GLY A 287 4.42 -6.82 24.74
C GLY A 287 5.64 -7.61 25.19
N ARG A 288 6.35 -7.05 26.16
CA ARG A 288 7.37 -7.80 26.90
C ARG A 288 6.64 -8.80 27.80
N LEU A 289 7.07 -10.06 27.80
CA LEU A 289 6.68 -10.99 28.86
C LEU A 289 7.08 -10.34 30.19
N LYS A 290 6.11 -10.09 31.08
CA LYS A 290 6.46 -9.75 32.46
C LYS A 290 7.22 -10.96 33.00
N PRO A 291 8.51 -10.82 33.40
CA PRO A 291 9.19 -11.92 34.06
C PRO A 291 8.35 -12.31 35.26
N SER A 292 8.00 -13.60 35.37
CA SER A 292 7.35 -14.09 36.57
C SER A 292 8.32 -13.85 37.73
N ILE A 293 7.87 -13.11 38.75
CA ILE A 293 8.68 -12.69 39.90
C ILE A 293 9.30 -13.91 40.65
N ASN A 294 8.86 -15.14 40.33
CA ASN A 294 9.30 -16.38 40.96
C ASN A 294 9.95 -17.41 40.01
N GLN A 295 10.61 -16.99 38.92
CA GLN A 295 11.47 -17.93 38.20
C GLN A 295 12.84 -18.03 38.91
N PRO A 296 13.23 -19.20 39.45
CA PRO A 296 14.56 -19.36 40.02
C PRO A 296 15.58 -19.17 38.91
N MET A 297 16.61 -18.36 39.17
CA MET A 297 17.74 -18.22 38.26
C MET A 297 18.42 -19.58 38.13
N THR A 298 18.43 -20.13 36.92
CA THR A 298 19.34 -21.20 36.49
C THR A 298 20.43 -20.61 35.62
#